data_AF-A0A0C9Z0C9-F1
#
_entry.id   AF-A0A0C9Z0C9-F1
#
_cell.length_a   1.000
_cell.length_b   1.000
_cell.length_c   1.000
_cell.angle_alpha   90.00
_cell.angle_beta   90.00
_cell.angle_gamma   90.00
#
_symmetry.space_group_name_H-M   'P 1'
#
loop_
_entity.id
_entity.type
_entity.pdbx_description
1 polymer ?
#
loop_
_entity_poly.entity_id
_entity_poly.type
_entity_poly.pdbx_seq_one_letter_code
_entity_poly.pdbx_strand_id
1 'polypeptide(L)'
;MVSATPEILPLVGSLSTKTFTLLSVAAAVIIFFAVTLLARAKSNSRGHSVLLVGPPDAGKTAIFSSLVYHQALPSHSSLQINCAHVVLPPSKTLRIVDVPGHPRIRDQFREHLRIAKAIVFVVDASTVSRNAPAVAEHLHHVLHAIASLPPSQPTPKVLVLAHKADLVKAGASSSSVTEVAISRVRTVLERELEKRRASQTGGVGVESMDAESESELGGLECGGTARGGFKFSEWDGGEVDFIGTWVEVGEKNGDQDGLRELKDWLEQLIR
;
A
#
# COMPACT_ATOMS: atom_id res chain seq x y z
N MET A 1 42.68 -75.73 -28.20
CA MET A 1 41.79 -75.17 -27.17
C MET A 1 42.52 -74.00 -26.53
N VAL A 2 42.24 -72.78 -26.98
CA VAL A 2 42.78 -71.54 -26.39
C VAL A 2 41.59 -70.81 -25.78
N SER A 3 41.58 -70.72 -24.46
CA SER A 3 40.51 -70.08 -23.69
C SER A 3 40.67 -68.57 -23.76
N ALA A 4 39.77 -67.88 -24.45
CA ALA A 4 39.68 -66.42 -24.41
C ALA A 4 38.92 -66.00 -23.14
N THR A 5 39.63 -65.41 -22.17
CA THR A 5 39.02 -64.74 -21.03
C THR A 5 38.53 -63.35 -21.45
N PRO A 6 37.29 -62.94 -21.13
CA PRO A 6 36.84 -61.58 -21.39
C PRO A 6 37.43 -60.62 -20.34
N GLU A 7 38.29 -59.70 -20.77
CA GLU A 7 38.64 -58.52 -19.97
C GLU A 7 37.42 -57.59 -19.92
N ILE A 8 36.71 -57.62 -18.81
CA ILE A 8 35.68 -56.63 -18.49
C ILE A 8 36.41 -55.45 -17.87
N LEU A 9 36.69 -54.42 -18.67
CA LEU A 9 37.14 -53.12 -18.15
C LEU A 9 36.08 -52.61 -17.16
N PRO A 10 36.41 -52.38 -15.89
CA PRO A 10 35.46 -51.83 -14.94
C PRO A 10 35.21 -50.37 -15.34
N LEU A 11 34.12 -50.14 -16.09
CA LEU A 11 33.57 -48.81 -16.39
C LEU A 11 32.92 -48.17 -15.16
N VAL A 12 33.50 -48.40 -13.98
CA VAL A 12 33.17 -47.74 -12.73
C VAL A 12 34.49 -47.24 -12.20
N GLY A 13 35.04 -46.24 -12.89
CA GLY A 13 36.22 -45.52 -12.44
C GLY A 13 35.99 -45.13 -10.97
N SER A 14 36.93 -45.51 -10.11
CA SER A 14 36.88 -45.32 -8.67
C SER A 14 36.40 -43.91 -8.32
N LEU A 15 35.11 -43.78 -8.01
CA LEU A 15 34.54 -42.55 -7.46
C LEU A 15 35.09 -42.45 -6.04
N SER A 16 36.29 -41.87 -5.95
CA SER A 16 36.97 -41.63 -4.68
C SER A 16 36.08 -40.78 -3.78
N THR A 17 36.09 -41.02 -2.47
CA THR A 17 35.38 -40.16 -1.50
C THR A 17 35.66 -38.66 -1.74
N LYS A 18 36.86 -38.33 -2.25
CA LYS A 18 37.26 -36.98 -2.67
C LYS A 18 36.41 -36.41 -3.82
N THR A 19 36.03 -37.20 -4.83
CA THR A 19 35.20 -36.73 -5.94
C THR A 19 33.77 -36.45 -5.48
N PHE A 20 33.23 -37.29 -4.58
CA PHE A 20 31.92 -37.04 -3.97
C PHE A 20 31.92 -35.80 -3.07
N THR A 21 32.97 -35.57 -2.27
CA THR A 21 33.08 -34.34 -1.46
C THR A 21 33.24 -33.08 -2.30
N LEU A 22 34.00 -33.15 -3.41
CA LEU A 22 34.15 -32.00 -4.32
C LEU A 22 32.82 -31.68 -5.02
N LEU A 23 32.08 -32.71 -5.45
CA LEU A 23 30.78 -32.51 -6.09
C LEU A 23 29.73 -31.96 -5.11
N SER A 24 29.71 -32.42 -3.85
CA SER A 24 28.78 -31.90 -2.85
C SER A 24 29.07 -30.45 -2.45
N VAL A 25 30.35 -30.08 -2.33
CA VAL A 25 30.76 -28.69 -2.09
C VAL A 25 30.40 -27.80 -3.29
N ALA A 26 30.65 -28.26 -4.53
CA ALA A 26 30.27 -27.52 -5.73
C ALA A 26 28.74 -27.31 -5.81
N ALA A 27 27.94 -28.35 -5.53
CA ALA A 27 26.49 -28.25 -5.48
C ALA A 27 26.02 -27.27 -4.38
N ALA A 28 26.61 -27.31 -3.20
CA ALA A 28 26.28 -26.40 -2.11
C ALA A 28 26.60 -24.93 -2.47
N VAL A 29 27.72 -24.68 -3.15
CA VAL A 29 28.10 -23.34 -3.63
C VAL A 29 27.11 -22.85 -4.69
N ILE A 30 26.70 -23.70 -5.64
CA ILE A 30 25.71 -23.34 -6.66
C ILE A 30 24.35 -23.03 -6.02
N ILE A 31 23.89 -23.84 -5.08
CA ILE A 31 22.64 -23.61 -4.35
C ILE A 31 22.72 -22.30 -3.55
N PHE A 32 23.83 -22.05 -2.86
CA PHE A 32 24.04 -20.81 -2.12
C PHE A 32 24.03 -19.59 -3.07
N PHE A 33 24.68 -19.67 -4.23
CA PHE A 33 24.67 -18.61 -5.23
C PHE A 33 23.26 -18.41 -5.81
N ALA A 34 22.52 -19.49 -6.11
CA ALA A 34 21.15 -19.41 -6.60
C ALA A 34 20.20 -18.78 -5.57
N VAL A 35 20.29 -19.20 -4.30
CA VAL A 35 19.49 -18.64 -3.20
C VAL A 35 19.82 -17.15 -2.99
N THR A 36 21.09 -16.78 -3.00
CA THR A 36 21.50 -15.38 -2.82
C THR A 36 21.11 -14.51 -4.03
N LEU A 37 21.17 -15.03 -5.26
CA LEU A 37 20.70 -14.33 -6.44
C LEU A 37 19.18 -14.16 -6.44
N LEU A 38 18.41 -15.19 -6.06
CA LEU A 38 16.95 -15.10 -5.93
C LEU A 38 16.55 -14.14 -4.80
N ALA A 39 17.25 -14.17 -3.67
CA ALA A 39 17.05 -13.22 -2.57
C ALA A 39 17.37 -11.78 -2.99
N ARG A 40 18.46 -11.58 -3.76
CA ARG A 40 18.82 -10.27 -4.32
C ARG A 40 17.81 -9.77 -5.35
N ALA A 41 17.33 -10.63 -6.25
CA ALA A 41 16.31 -10.29 -7.23
C ALA A 41 15.01 -9.84 -6.55
N LYS A 42 14.58 -10.54 -5.49
CA LYS A 42 13.41 -10.16 -4.67
C LYS A 42 13.64 -8.89 -3.85
N SER A 43 14.89 -8.55 -3.55
CA SER A 43 15.26 -7.30 -2.87
C SER A 43 15.19 -6.08 -3.80
N ASN A 44 15.46 -6.26 -5.09
CA ASN A 44 15.50 -5.16 -6.07
C ASN A 44 14.12 -4.58 -6.43
N SER A 45 13.02 -5.28 -6.08
CA SER A 45 11.66 -4.77 -6.25
C SER A 45 11.10 -4.05 -5.03
N ARG A 46 11.89 -3.93 -3.94
CA ARG A 46 11.43 -3.32 -2.68
C ARG A 46 11.46 -1.80 -2.84
N GLY A 47 10.36 -1.14 -2.48
CA GLY A 47 10.30 0.32 -2.43
C GLY A 47 10.02 1.00 -3.77
N HIS A 48 9.38 0.32 -4.73
CA HIS A 48 8.90 0.93 -5.99
C HIS A 48 7.39 0.80 -6.20
N SER A 49 6.65 0.40 -5.15
CA SER A 49 5.20 0.24 -5.25
C SER A 49 4.41 1.30 -4.48
N VAL A 50 3.30 1.74 -5.06
CA VAL A 50 2.32 2.62 -4.42
C VAL A 50 1.00 1.88 -4.33
N LEU A 51 0.46 1.81 -3.11
CA LEU A 51 -0.81 1.12 -2.84
C LEU A 51 -1.95 2.13 -2.86
N LEU A 52 -2.97 1.90 -3.68
CA LEU A 52 -4.23 2.60 -3.61
C LEU A 52 -5.17 1.82 -2.68
N VAL A 53 -5.43 2.38 -1.50
CA VAL A 53 -6.25 1.77 -0.45
C VAL A 53 -7.38 2.74 -0.11
N GLY A 54 -8.51 2.25 0.39
CA GLY A 54 -9.64 3.11 0.78
C GLY A 54 -10.99 2.41 0.68
N PRO A 55 -12.06 3.03 1.20
CA PRO A 55 -13.41 2.49 1.18
C PRO A 55 -13.89 2.11 -0.24
N PRO A 56 -14.93 1.27 -0.37
CA PRO A 56 -15.55 1.01 -1.66
C PRO A 56 -16.07 2.32 -2.27
N ASP A 57 -16.13 2.38 -3.60
CA ASP A 57 -16.62 3.53 -4.37
C ASP A 57 -15.85 4.85 -4.21
N ALA A 58 -14.70 4.83 -3.52
CA ALA A 58 -13.85 6.02 -3.37
C ALA A 58 -13.20 6.52 -4.67
N GLY A 59 -13.21 5.72 -5.75
CA GLY A 59 -12.59 6.06 -7.05
C GLY A 59 -11.19 5.48 -7.27
N LYS A 60 -10.74 4.52 -6.46
CA LYS A 60 -9.41 3.87 -6.57
C LYS A 60 -9.12 3.34 -7.98
N THR A 61 -10.05 2.58 -8.55
CA THR A 61 -9.93 1.99 -9.88
C THR A 61 -10.01 3.02 -11.00
N ALA A 62 -10.77 4.11 -10.80
CA ALA A 62 -10.81 5.23 -11.76
C ALA A 62 -9.47 5.97 -11.79
N ILE A 63 -8.85 6.22 -10.63
CA ILE A 63 -7.50 6.79 -10.53
C ILE A 63 -6.48 5.85 -11.17
N PHE A 64 -6.51 4.56 -10.81
CA PHE A 64 -5.64 3.54 -11.38
C PHE A 64 -5.72 3.53 -12.92
N SER A 65 -6.92 3.45 -13.47
CA SER A 65 -7.14 3.43 -14.92
C SER A 65 -6.68 4.73 -15.58
N SER A 66 -6.92 5.87 -14.94
CA SER A 66 -6.48 7.18 -15.45
C SER A 66 -4.97 7.33 -15.47
N LEU A 67 -4.26 6.74 -14.50
CA LEU A 67 -2.79 6.77 -14.44
C LEU A 67 -2.17 5.79 -15.44
N VAL A 68 -2.77 4.62 -15.64
CA VAL A 68 -2.22 3.54 -16.47
C VAL A 68 -2.60 3.67 -17.94
N TYR A 69 -3.87 3.94 -18.21
CA TYR A 69 -4.44 3.95 -19.57
C TYR A 69 -4.74 5.37 -20.08
N HIS A 70 -4.44 6.40 -19.29
CA HIS A 70 -4.73 7.81 -19.58
C HIS A 70 -6.23 8.13 -19.79
N GLN A 71 -7.11 7.20 -19.37
CA GLN A 71 -8.56 7.29 -19.50
C GLN A 71 -9.25 6.72 -18.25
N ALA A 72 -10.33 7.38 -17.83
CA ALA A 72 -11.18 6.92 -16.75
C ALA A 72 -12.33 6.09 -17.31
N LEU A 73 -12.24 4.77 -17.15
CA LEU A 73 -13.28 3.86 -17.59
C LEU A 73 -14.36 3.72 -16.51
N PRO A 74 -15.65 3.53 -16.88
CA PRO A 74 -16.69 3.14 -15.94
C PRO A 74 -16.26 1.87 -15.19
N SER A 75 -16.09 1.98 -13.87
CA SER A 75 -15.59 0.89 -13.03
C SER A 75 -16.61 0.45 -12.00
N HIS A 76 -16.70 -0.85 -11.75
CA HIS A 76 -17.38 -1.44 -10.59
C HIS A 76 -16.37 -1.77 -9.49
N SER A 77 -16.87 -2.16 -8.32
CA SER A 77 -16.01 -2.57 -7.19
C SER A 77 -15.04 -3.69 -7.58
N SER A 78 -13.73 -3.45 -7.44
CA SER A 78 -12.70 -4.45 -7.69
C SER A 78 -12.88 -5.67 -6.79
N LEU A 79 -12.88 -6.86 -7.38
CA LEU A 79 -12.92 -8.14 -6.67
C LEU A 79 -11.52 -8.74 -6.41
N GLN A 80 -10.52 -8.26 -7.15
CA GLN A 80 -9.13 -8.70 -7.08
C GLN A 80 -8.19 -7.49 -7.14
N ILE A 81 -6.96 -7.68 -6.66
CA ILE A 81 -5.91 -6.66 -6.74
C ILE A 81 -5.47 -6.49 -8.20
N ASN A 82 -5.44 -5.24 -8.67
CA ASN A 82 -4.86 -4.90 -9.96
C ASN A 82 -3.47 -4.28 -9.77
N CYS A 83 -2.51 -4.67 -10.61
CA CYS A 83 -1.16 -4.14 -10.57
C CYS A 83 -0.74 -3.71 -11.97
N ALA A 84 -0.19 -2.51 -12.09
CA ALA A 84 0.37 -2.01 -13.33
C ALA A 84 1.63 -1.19 -13.07
N HIS A 85 2.49 -1.11 -14.09
CA HIS A 85 3.65 -0.23 -14.06
C HIS A 85 3.33 1.04 -14.84
N VAL A 86 3.54 2.19 -14.21
CA VAL A 86 3.43 3.51 -14.83
C VAL A 86 4.83 4.07 -15.00
N VAL A 87 5.13 4.57 -16.19
CA VAL A 87 6.39 5.26 -16.48
C VAL A 87 6.18 6.74 -16.18
N LEU A 88 6.88 7.25 -15.17
CA LEU A 88 6.86 8.66 -14.81
C LEU A 88 8.13 9.34 -15.36
N PRO A 89 8.04 10.58 -15.86
CA PRO A 89 9.21 11.38 -16.21
C PRO A 89 10.19 11.50 -15.02
N PRO A 90 11.52 11.41 -15.19
CA PRO A 90 12.29 11.29 -16.43
C PRO A 90 12.67 9.83 -16.79
N SER A 91 11.70 8.90 -16.83
CA SER A 91 11.84 7.46 -17.18
C SER A 91 12.00 6.50 -15.99
N LYS A 92 11.43 6.82 -14.83
CA LYS A 92 11.37 5.89 -13.70
C LYS A 92 10.04 5.13 -13.71
N THR A 93 10.10 3.81 -13.52
CA THR A 93 8.91 2.96 -13.45
C THR A 93 8.40 2.86 -12.02
N LEU A 94 7.12 3.13 -11.81
CA LEU A 94 6.44 2.95 -10.54
C LEU A 94 5.36 1.87 -10.66
N ARG A 95 5.32 0.93 -9.71
CA ARG A 95 4.28 -0.08 -9.64
C ARG A 95 3.08 0.46 -8.86
N ILE A 96 1.94 0.65 -9.50
CA ILE A 96 0.70 1.04 -8.83
C ILE A 96 -0.13 -0.23 -8.55
N VAL A 97 -0.66 -0.34 -7.34
CA VAL A 97 -1.47 -1.47 -6.88
C VAL A 97 -2.83 -0.96 -6.44
N ASP A 98 -3.88 -1.30 -7.18
CA ASP A 98 -5.28 -1.05 -6.79
C ASP A 98 -5.76 -2.17 -5.86
N VAL A 99 -6.05 -1.84 -4.61
CA VAL A 99 -6.55 -2.81 -3.62
C VAL A 99 -8.08 -2.70 -3.51
N PRO A 100 -8.80 -3.83 -3.55
CA PRO A 100 -10.24 -3.86 -3.30
C PRO A 100 -10.65 -3.15 -2.01
N GLY A 101 -11.72 -2.35 -2.06
CA GLY A 101 -12.20 -1.60 -0.89
C GLY A 101 -13.19 -2.35 0.01
N HIS A 102 -13.70 -3.51 -0.44
CA HIS A 102 -14.76 -4.22 0.26
C HIS A 102 -14.26 -4.82 1.58
N PRO A 103 -14.98 -4.68 2.72
CA PRO A 103 -14.50 -5.09 4.05
C PRO A 103 -13.92 -6.51 4.15
N ARG A 104 -14.50 -7.48 3.41
CA ARG A 104 -14.01 -8.87 3.37
C ARG A 104 -12.64 -9.08 2.73
N ILE A 105 -12.21 -8.18 1.85
CA ILE A 105 -11.02 -8.36 1.01
C ILE A 105 -10.06 -7.17 1.05
N ARG A 106 -10.41 -6.12 1.81
CA ARG A 106 -9.58 -4.91 1.91
C ARG A 106 -8.22 -5.16 2.56
N ASP A 107 -8.10 -6.15 3.45
CA ASP A 107 -6.86 -6.46 4.17
C ASP A 107 -5.73 -7.04 3.29
N GLN A 108 -6.00 -7.36 2.02
CA GLN A 108 -4.99 -7.83 1.07
C GLN A 108 -3.87 -6.79 0.82
N PHE A 109 -4.06 -5.51 1.21
CA PHE A 109 -2.98 -4.51 1.16
C PHE A 109 -1.77 -4.91 2.01
N ARG A 110 -1.97 -5.67 3.10
CA ARG A 110 -0.90 -6.05 4.05
C ARG A 110 0.18 -6.91 3.39
N GLU A 111 -0.18 -7.71 2.40
CA GLU A 111 0.76 -8.53 1.61
C GLU A 111 1.74 -7.66 0.80
N HIS A 112 1.28 -6.49 0.38
CA HIS A 112 2.02 -5.55 -0.45
C HIS A 112 2.71 -4.45 0.36
N LEU A 113 2.39 -4.32 1.65
CA LEU A 113 2.92 -3.28 2.54
C LEU A 113 4.45 -3.33 2.65
N ARG A 114 5.04 -4.54 2.68
CA ARG A 114 6.50 -4.74 2.82
C ARG A 114 7.34 -4.24 1.64
N ILE A 115 6.69 -4.01 0.49
CA ILE A 115 7.33 -3.52 -0.74
C ILE A 115 6.81 -2.11 -1.13
N ALA A 116 5.90 -1.55 -0.34
CA ALA A 116 5.31 -0.24 -0.58
C ALA A 116 6.31 0.87 -0.25
N LYS A 117 6.47 1.80 -1.19
CA LYS A 117 7.13 3.09 -0.95
C LYS A 117 6.15 4.09 -0.34
N ALA A 118 4.90 4.01 -0.77
CA ALA A 118 3.83 4.85 -0.24
C ALA A 118 2.46 4.18 -0.31
N ILE A 119 1.55 4.71 0.50
CA ILE A 119 0.15 4.33 0.55
C ILE A 119 -0.67 5.58 0.26
N VAL A 120 -1.51 5.51 -0.76
CA VAL A 120 -2.49 6.53 -1.10
C VAL A 120 -3.85 6.06 -0.60
N PHE A 121 -4.30 6.64 0.50
CA PHE A 121 -5.61 6.39 1.07
C PHE A 121 -6.65 7.28 0.39
N VAL A 122 -7.42 6.71 -0.53
CA VAL A 122 -8.40 7.40 -1.36
C VAL A 122 -9.73 7.55 -0.62
N VAL A 123 -10.23 8.76 -0.51
CA VAL A 123 -11.48 9.10 0.18
C VAL A 123 -12.38 9.89 -0.75
N ASP A 124 -13.66 9.50 -0.84
CA ASP A 124 -14.68 10.31 -1.52
C ASP A 124 -15.04 11.54 -0.69
N ALA A 125 -14.55 12.72 -1.09
CA ALA A 125 -14.75 13.96 -0.38
C ALA A 125 -16.22 14.43 -0.37
N SER A 126 -17.03 14.00 -1.34
CA SER A 126 -18.44 14.37 -1.44
C SER A 126 -19.29 13.66 -0.38
N THR A 127 -18.96 12.39 -0.09
CA THR A 127 -19.71 11.51 0.83
C THR A 127 -19.05 11.31 2.20
N VAL A 128 -17.81 11.79 2.41
CA VAL A 128 -17.03 11.53 3.63
C VAL A 128 -17.81 11.81 4.93
N SER A 129 -18.64 12.84 4.97
CA SER A 129 -19.43 13.18 6.17
C SER A 129 -20.50 12.14 6.52
N ARG A 130 -21.01 11.38 5.54
CA ARG A 130 -22.04 10.34 5.75
C ARG A 130 -21.41 9.01 6.16
N ASN A 131 -20.26 8.69 5.57
CA ASN A 131 -19.58 7.41 5.76
C ASN A 131 -18.40 7.50 6.73
N ALA A 132 -18.25 8.63 7.44
CA ALA A 132 -17.07 8.96 8.24
C ALA A 132 -16.61 7.83 9.19
N PRO A 133 -17.49 7.15 9.94
CA PRO A 133 -17.06 6.07 10.85
C PRO A 133 -16.39 4.91 10.12
N ALA A 134 -16.99 4.43 9.02
CA ALA A 134 -16.47 3.32 8.25
C ALA A 134 -15.16 3.67 7.50
N VAL A 135 -15.03 4.92 7.04
CA VAL A 135 -13.79 5.40 6.41
C VAL A 135 -12.67 5.52 7.44
N ALA A 136 -12.96 6.08 8.61
CA ALA A 136 -12.00 6.23 9.70
C ALA A 136 -11.57 4.86 10.27
N GLU A 137 -12.48 3.89 10.35
CA GLU A 137 -12.17 2.52 10.72
C GLU A 137 -11.13 1.91 9.78
N HIS A 138 -11.38 1.99 8.47
CA HIS A 138 -10.45 1.47 7.47
C HIS A 138 -9.09 2.20 7.53
N LEU A 139 -9.10 3.53 7.69
CA LEU A 139 -7.87 4.29 7.83
C LEU A 139 -7.08 3.86 9.07
N HIS A 140 -7.73 3.68 10.22
CA HIS A 140 -7.07 3.21 11.43
C HIS A 140 -6.43 1.83 11.22
N HIS A 141 -7.08 0.89 10.51
CA HIS A 141 -6.44 -0.39 10.18
C HIS A 141 -5.18 -0.22 9.34
N VAL A 142 -5.17 0.74 8.40
CA VAL A 142 -3.99 1.08 7.60
C VAL A 142 -2.90 1.70 8.48
N LEU A 143 -3.23 2.69 9.32
CA LEU A 143 -2.27 3.33 10.24
C LEU A 143 -1.68 2.33 11.24
N HIS A 144 -2.51 1.44 11.79
CA HIS A 144 -2.07 0.35 12.65
C HIS A 144 -1.11 -0.60 11.94
N ALA A 145 -1.42 -0.98 10.69
CA ALA A 145 -0.55 -1.86 9.91
C ALA A 145 0.81 -1.22 9.63
N ILE A 146 0.85 0.10 9.42
CA ILE A 146 2.10 0.87 9.26
C ILE A 146 2.88 0.93 10.57
N ALA A 147 2.22 1.29 11.68
CA ALA A 147 2.85 1.37 13.00
C ALA A 147 3.37 0.01 13.49
N SER A 148 2.75 -1.09 13.04
CA SER A 148 3.15 -2.46 13.36
C SER A 148 4.28 -3.00 12.46
N LEU A 149 4.82 -2.19 11.54
CA LEU A 149 5.94 -2.62 10.71
C LEU A 149 7.21 -2.80 11.55
N PRO A 150 8.03 -3.83 11.27
CA PRO A 150 9.32 -3.98 11.94
C PRO A 150 10.21 -2.75 11.74
N PRO A 151 10.99 -2.32 12.75
CA PRO A 151 11.87 -1.14 12.65
C PRO A 151 12.97 -1.29 11.59
N SER A 152 13.22 -2.52 11.11
CA SER A 152 14.14 -2.81 10.01
C SER A 152 13.55 -2.49 8.63
N GLN A 153 12.27 -2.14 8.53
CA GLN A 153 11.61 -1.78 7.28
C GLN A 153 11.40 -0.26 7.20
N PRO A 154 11.64 0.36 6.03
CA PRO A 154 11.30 1.75 5.84
C PRO A 154 9.79 1.93 5.95
N THR A 155 9.36 2.94 6.72
CA THR A 155 7.95 3.31 6.82
C THR A 155 7.50 3.92 5.50
N PRO A 156 6.39 3.43 4.90
CA PRO A 156 5.86 4.02 3.67
C PRO A 156 5.29 5.41 3.95
N LYS A 157 5.46 6.34 3.00
CA LYS A 157 4.78 7.64 3.06
C LYS A 157 3.27 7.47 2.94
N VAL A 158 2.49 8.25 3.67
CA VAL A 158 1.03 8.20 3.62
C VAL A 158 0.49 9.45 2.93
N LEU A 159 -0.36 9.26 1.94
CA LEU A 159 -1.11 10.33 1.29
C LEU A 159 -2.60 10.08 1.47
N VAL A 160 -3.32 11.01 2.10
CA VAL A 160 -4.78 11.01 2.11
C VAL A 160 -5.28 11.79 0.91
N LEU A 161 -5.87 11.09 -0.05
CA LEU A 161 -6.36 11.66 -1.30
C LEU A 161 -7.85 11.98 -1.20
N ALA A 162 -8.20 13.26 -1.14
CA ALA A 162 -9.57 13.74 -1.19
C ALA A 162 -10.06 13.72 -2.64
N HIS A 163 -10.64 12.60 -3.06
CA HIS A 163 -11.10 12.36 -4.42
C HIS A 163 -12.56 12.81 -4.63
N LYS A 164 -12.94 12.95 -5.90
CA LYS A 164 -14.24 13.52 -6.36
C LYS A 164 -14.46 14.94 -5.83
N ALA A 165 -13.40 15.74 -5.83
CA ALA A 165 -13.45 17.12 -5.36
C ALA A 165 -14.44 17.97 -6.18
N ASP A 166 -14.62 17.66 -7.46
CA ASP A 166 -15.61 18.25 -8.37
C ASP A 166 -17.06 18.15 -7.86
N LEU A 167 -17.39 17.11 -7.09
CA LEU A 167 -18.72 16.91 -6.51
C LEU A 167 -18.90 17.63 -5.17
N VAL A 168 -17.85 18.26 -4.63
CA VAL A 168 -17.93 19.02 -3.39
C VAL A 168 -18.48 20.41 -3.69
N LYS A 169 -19.62 20.73 -3.07
CA LYS A 169 -20.18 22.08 -3.13
C LYS A 169 -19.25 23.04 -2.39
N ALA A 170 -18.54 23.89 -3.13
CA ALA A 170 -17.82 25.00 -2.54
C ALA A 170 -18.83 26.01 -1.95
N GLY A 171 -18.58 26.47 -0.71
CA GLY A 171 -19.27 27.63 -0.17
C GLY A 171 -18.84 28.92 -0.90
N ALA A 172 -19.39 30.08 -0.53
CA ALA A 172 -19.06 31.38 -1.13
C ALA A 172 -17.60 31.87 -0.89
N SER A 173 -16.72 30.99 -0.42
CA SER A 173 -15.32 31.26 -0.10
C SER A 173 -14.45 31.23 -1.36
N SER A 174 -13.46 32.12 -1.46
CA SER A 174 -12.50 32.23 -2.57
C SER A 174 -11.44 31.11 -2.63
N SER A 175 -11.60 30.02 -1.88
CA SER A 175 -10.69 28.86 -1.87
C SER A 175 -10.98 27.93 -3.04
N SER A 176 -9.94 27.32 -3.64
CA SER A 176 -10.12 26.31 -4.69
C SER A 176 -10.97 25.14 -4.19
N VAL A 177 -11.72 24.50 -5.09
CA VAL A 177 -12.61 23.37 -4.76
C VAL A 177 -11.83 22.21 -4.14
N THR A 178 -10.58 21.98 -4.58
CA THR A 178 -9.68 20.96 -4.03
C THR A 178 -9.29 21.25 -2.58
N GLU A 179 -8.99 22.49 -2.22
CA GLU A 179 -8.66 22.87 -0.84
C GLU A 179 -9.85 22.69 0.12
N VAL A 180 -11.06 23.02 -0.34
CA VAL A 180 -12.29 22.77 0.44
C VAL A 180 -12.48 21.27 0.68
N ALA A 181 -12.25 20.44 -0.35
CA ALA A 181 -12.34 18.99 -0.24
C ALA A 181 -11.30 18.42 0.75
N ILE A 182 -10.05 18.88 0.67
CA ILE A 182 -8.96 18.49 1.57
C ILE A 182 -9.31 18.83 3.02
N SER A 183 -9.71 20.09 3.28
CA SER A 183 -10.06 20.55 4.62
C SER A 183 -11.20 19.72 5.21
N ARG A 184 -12.25 19.45 4.41
CA ARG A 184 -13.39 18.63 4.82
C ARG A 184 -12.97 17.21 5.19
N VAL A 185 -12.17 16.55 4.36
CA VAL A 185 -11.71 15.18 4.61
C VAL A 185 -10.83 15.14 5.86
N ARG A 186 -9.87 16.06 5.99
CA ARG A 186 -8.98 16.15 7.16
C ARG A 186 -9.77 16.29 8.45
N THR A 187 -10.61 17.31 8.57
CA THR A 187 -11.37 17.58 9.80
C THR A 187 -12.32 16.44 10.16
N VAL A 188 -12.97 15.81 9.17
CA VAL A 188 -13.88 14.69 9.43
C VAL A 188 -13.11 13.47 9.95
N LEU A 189 -11.97 13.14 9.34
CA LEU A 189 -11.18 11.98 9.74
C LEU A 189 -10.48 12.18 11.08
N GLU A 190 -9.88 13.35 11.35
CA GLU A 190 -9.26 13.65 12.65
C GLU A 190 -10.26 13.49 13.80
N ARG A 191 -11.47 14.03 13.63
CA ARG A 191 -12.54 13.92 14.62
C ARG A 191 -13.00 12.48 14.84
N GLU A 192 -13.13 11.67 13.80
CA GLU A 192 -13.53 10.26 13.97
C GLU A 192 -12.40 9.39 14.52
N LEU A 193 -11.16 9.61 14.11
CA LEU A 193 -9.99 8.90 14.65
C LEU A 193 -9.78 9.24 16.14
N GLU A 194 -10.00 10.49 16.54
CA GLU A 194 -9.96 10.88 17.95
C GLU A 194 -11.02 10.14 18.77
N LYS A 195 -12.24 10.02 18.26
CA LYS A 195 -13.28 9.23 18.95
C LYS A 195 -12.86 7.76 19.12
N ARG A 196 -12.26 7.16 18.09
CA ARG A 196 -11.75 5.78 18.17
C ARG A 196 -10.64 5.66 19.20
N ARG A 197 -9.65 6.56 19.17
CA ARG A 197 -8.57 6.63 20.16
C ARG A 197 -9.11 6.76 21.59
N ALA A 198 -10.03 7.71 21.81
CA ALA A 198 -10.67 7.93 23.10
C ALA A 198 -11.46 6.69 23.58
N SER A 199 -12.17 6.00 22.69
CA SER A 199 -12.90 4.77 23.02
C SER A 199 -11.99 3.61 23.45
N GLN A 200 -10.78 3.53 22.90
CA GLN A 200 -9.79 2.52 23.29
C GLN A 200 -9.18 2.86 24.65
N THR A 201 -8.75 4.11 24.87
CA THR A 201 -8.19 4.54 26.17
C THR A 201 -9.21 4.61 27.30
N GLY A 202 -10.49 4.86 26.99
CA GLY A 202 -11.58 4.95 27.98
C GLY A 202 -12.28 3.62 28.27
N GLY A 203 -12.02 2.57 27.49
CA GLY A 203 -12.68 1.26 27.54
C GLY A 203 -12.05 0.24 28.49
N VAL A 204 -10.98 0.59 29.22
CA VAL A 204 -10.20 -0.32 30.09
C VAL A 204 -10.97 -0.75 31.38
N GLY A 205 -12.30 -0.88 31.34
CA GLY A 205 -13.14 -1.12 32.52
C GLY A 205 -14.29 -2.11 32.38
N VAL A 206 -14.50 -2.74 31.21
CA VAL A 206 -15.58 -3.75 31.06
C VAL A 206 -15.03 -4.97 30.33
N GLU A 207 -14.56 -5.95 31.10
CA GLU A 207 -14.29 -7.30 30.61
C GLU A 207 -15.60 -7.93 30.13
N SER A 208 -15.77 -8.03 28.82
CA SER A 208 -16.79 -8.88 28.20
C SER A 208 -16.05 -10.04 27.53
N MET A 209 -16.14 -11.22 28.13
CA MET A 209 -15.83 -12.49 27.47
C MET A 209 -16.76 -12.66 26.25
N ASP A 210 -16.22 -13.26 25.19
CA ASP A 210 -16.89 -13.69 23.94
C ASP A 210 -16.80 -12.74 22.73
N ALA A 211 -15.64 -12.75 22.06
CA ALA A 211 -15.47 -12.86 20.60
C ALA A 211 -13.97 -12.72 20.29
N GLU A 212 -13.49 -13.47 19.29
CA GLU A 212 -12.09 -13.49 18.85
C GLU A 212 -11.48 -12.07 18.85
N SER A 213 -10.49 -11.90 19.73
CA SER A 213 -9.88 -10.63 20.09
C SER A 213 -9.47 -9.81 18.87
N GLU A 214 -10.22 -8.74 18.56
CA GLU A 214 -9.65 -7.51 18.02
C GLU A 214 -8.69 -6.98 19.07
N SER A 215 -7.49 -7.55 19.09
CA SER A 215 -6.36 -7.08 19.87
C SER A 215 -6.29 -5.57 19.75
N GLU A 216 -6.36 -4.89 20.89
CA GLU A 216 -6.20 -3.45 21.10
C GLU A 216 -5.48 -2.79 19.92
N LEU A 217 -6.27 -2.33 18.94
CA LEU A 217 -5.76 -1.89 17.63
C LEU A 217 -4.99 -0.58 17.83
N GLY A 218 -3.67 -0.66 18.02
CA GLY A 218 -2.81 0.50 18.25
C GLY A 218 -2.62 1.37 17.00
N GLY A 219 -1.64 2.29 17.04
CA GLY A 219 -1.25 3.08 15.87
C GLY A 219 -2.00 4.41 15.68
N LEU A 220 -2.74 4.87 16.69
CA LEU A 220 -3.27 6.24 16.79
C LEU A 220 -2.51 7.08 17.82
N GLU A 221 -1.26 6.71 18.09
CA GLU A 221 -0.38 7.40 19.02
C GLU A 221 0.08 8.73 18.41
N CYS A 222 0.03 9.78 19.23
CA CYS A 222 0.51 11.11 18.87
C CYS A 222 1.52 11.55 19.92
N GLY A 223 2.71 12.00 19.48
CA GLY A 223 3.80 12.45 20.35
C GLY A 223 3.54 13.77 21.07
N GLY A 224 2.38 14.39 20.84
CA GLY A 224 1.90 15.59 21.53
C GLY A 224 1.41 15.31 22.97
N THR A 225 1.15 16.36 23.74
CA THR A 225 0.59 16.21 25.10
C THR A 225 -0.73 15.44 25.05
N ALA A 226 -0.87 14.40 25.88
CA ALA A 226 -2.02 13.47 25.95
C ALA A 226 -3.43 14.10 26.10
N ARG A 227 -3.53 15.43 26.20
CA ARG A 227 -4.77 16.22 26.27
C ARG A 227 -5.21 16.83 24.94
N GLY A 228 -4.39 16.79 23.89
CA GLY A 228 -4.80 17.17 22.53
C GLY A 228 -5.62 16.07 21.86
N GLY A 229 -6.56 16.43 20.98
CA GLY A 229 -7.22 15.46 20.11
C GLY A 229 -6.29 15.01 18.97
N PHE A 230 -6.55 13.83 18.40
CA PHE A 230 -5.78 13.28 17.28
C PHE A 230 -5.68 14.27 16.12
N LYS A 231 -4.45 14.48 15.66
CA LYS A 231 -4.13 15.26 14.46
C LYS A 231 -3.10 14.52 13.62
N PHE A 232 -3.27 14.57 12.31
CA PHE A 232 -2.34 13.90 11.38
C PHE A 232 -0.92 14.47 11.45
N SER A 233 -0.78 15.76 11.79
CA SER A 233 0.53 16.41 11.95
C SER A 233 1.31 15.95 13.19
N GLU A 234 0.62 15.35 14.16
CA GLU A 234 1.19 14.91 15.44
C GLU A 234 1.28 13.38 15.52
N TRP A 235 0.97 12.66 14.43
CA TRP A 235 0.96 11.20 14.40
C TRP A 235 2.38 10.62 14.40
N ASP A 236 2.66 9.68 15.29
CA ASP A 236 4.00 9.11 15.47
C ASP A 236 4.43 8.13 14.37
N GLY A 237 3.46 7.63 13.58
CA GLY A 237 3.72 6.66 12.53
C GLY A 237 4.32 7.22 11.24
N GLY A 238 4.47 8.55 11.13
CA GLY A 238 5.14 9.23 10.03
C GLY A 238 4.37 10.44 9.48
N GLU A 239 4.87 10.99 8.37
CA GLU A 239 4.26 12.14 7.70
C GLU A 239 3.05 11.71 6.86
N VAL A 240 1.98 12.51 6.94
CA VAL A 240 0.74 12.32 6.19
C VAL A 240 0.44 13.55 5.34
N ASP A 241 0.53 13.38 4.03
CA ASP A 241 0.19 14.42 3.06
C ASP A 241 -1.31 14.40 2.71
N PHE A 242 -1.82 15.52 2.20
CA PHE A 242 -3.20 15.63 1.71
C PHE A 242 -3.22 16.28 0.34
N ILE A 243 -3.95 15.68 -0.61
CA ILE A 243 -4.12 16.21 -1.97
C ILE A 243 -5.58 16.07 -2.39
N GLY A 244 -6.11 17.05 -3.12
CA GLY A 244 -7.45 17.04 -3.68
C GLY A 244 -7.41 16.64 -5.15
N THR A 245 -8.27 15.71 -5.57
CA THR A 245 -8.32 15.27 -6.98
C THR A 245 -9.73 15.04 -7.48
N TRP A 246 -9.88 15.05 -8.79
CA TRP A 246 -11.09 14.62 -9.48
C TRP A 246 -10.73 13.94 -10.79
N VAL A 247 -11.66 13.16 -11.32
CA VAL A 247 -11.52 12.46 -12.60
C VAL A 247 -12.85 12.55 -13.34
N GLU A 248 -12.82 13.04 -14.58
CA GLU A 248 -13.96 12.97 -15.50
C GLU A 248 -14.08 11.55 -16.05
N VAL A 249 -15.25 10.92 -15.86
CA VAL A 249 -15.56 9.60 -16.42
C VAL A 249 -16.12 9.80 -17.83
N GLY A 250 -15.40 9.35 -18.85
CA GLY A 250 -15.78 9.49 -20.26
C GLY A 250 -14.70 10.13 -21.14
N GLU A 251 -15.08 10.66 -22.29
CA GLU A 251 -14.18 11.43 -23.16
C GLU A 251 -13.76 12.73 -22.46
N LYS A 252 -12.45 13.01 -22.42
CA LYS A 252 -11.90 14.24 -21.86
C LYS A 252 -12.45 15.44 -22.62
N ASN A 253 -13.30 16.23 -21.97
CA ASN A 253 -13.90 17.42 -22.58
C ASN A 253 -13.12 18.72 -22.28
N GLY A 254 -11.89 18.62 -21.76
CA GLY A 254 -11.05 19.78 -21.48
C GLY A 254 -9.57 19.45 -21.25
N ASP A 255 -8.76 20.51 -21.17
CA ASP A 255 -7.31 20.46 -20.92
C ASP A 255 -6.95 20.43 -19.42
N GLN A 256 -7.95 20.40 -18.53
CA GLN A 256 -7.73 20.38 -17.08
C GLN A 256 -7.46 18.96 -16.60
N ASP A 257 -6.25 18.73 -16.08
CA ASP A 257 -5.85 17.46 -15.47
C ASP A 257 -6.10 17.46 -13.97
N GLY A 258 -7.26 16.95 -13.55
CA GLY A 258 -7.64 16.81 -12.13
C GLY A 258 -6.75 15.87 -11.30
N LEU A 259 -5.79 15.18 -11.93
CA LEU A 259 -4.79 14.33 -11.27
C LEU A 259 -3.39 14.95 -11.22
N ARG A 260 -3.21 16.20 -11.68
CA ARG A 260 -1.89 16.84 -11.77
C ARG A 260 -1.13 16.83 -10.44
N GLU A 261 -1.75 17.29 -9.35
CA GLU A 261 -1.11 17.32 -8.03
C GLU A 261 -0.68 15.92 -7.56
N LEU A 262 -1.49 14.90 -7.85
CA LEU A 262 -1.15 13.51 -7.54
C LEU A 262 0.06 13.04 -8.38
N LYS A 263 0.11 13.36 -9.67
CA LYS A 263 1.25 13.01 -10.55
C LYS A 263 2.53 13.69 -10.07
N ASP A 264 2.47 14.97 -9.75
CA ASP A 264 3.61 15.74 -9.24
C ASP A 264 4.12 15.13 -7.91
N TRP A 265 3.22 14.73 -7.02
CA TRP A 265 3.57 14.04 -5.78
C TRP A 265 4.20 12.66 -6.02
N LEU A 266 3.66 11.87 -6.97
CA LEU A 266 4.25 10.59 -7.36
C LEU A 266 5.65 10.76 -7.98
N GLU A 267 5.89 11.82 -8.76
CA GLU A 267 7.21 12.13 -9.29
C GLU A 267 8.20 12.48 -8.17
N GLN A 268 7.80 13.32 -7.22
CA GLN A 268 8.60 13.65 -6.04
C GLN A 268 8.91 12.42 -5.19
N LEU A 269 7.95 11.49 -5.09
CA LEU A 269 8.13 10.25 -4.36
C LEU A 269 9.27 9.41 -4.97
N ILE A 270 9.46 9.42 -6.29
CA ILE A 270 10.45 8.56 -6.96
C ILE A 270 11.80 9.26 -7.16
N ARG A 271 11.88 10.60 -7.08
CA ARG A 271 13.14 11.34 -7.12
C ARG A 271 14.14 10.79 -6.11
#